data_AF-A0A9C9X4T3-F1
#
_entry.id   AF-A0A9C9X4T3-F1
#
_cell.length_a   1.000
_cell.length_b   1.000
_cell.length_c   1.000
_cell.angle_alpha   90.00
_cell.angle_beta   90.00
_cell.angle_gamma   90.00
#
_symmetry.space_group_name_H-M   'P 1'
#
loop_
_entity.id
_entity.type
_entity.pdbx_description
1 polymer ?
#
loop_
_entity_poly.entity_id
_entity_poly.type
_entity_poly.pdbx_seq_one_letter_code
_entity_poly.pdbx_strand_id
1 'polypeptide(L)'
;MSLIKRMIMKYLSYFVFTILLTTTLFGQVVTSDPAFATQYDSIVVFFDATKGDSGLMGYTGDVWAHTGVITNYSTGPGDWKHVIAPWNVNLPKAKLTRIAPDYYKLVIGYPRVYYNVTDPAEEILKLAFVFRNSNGTVTGRGAGHADIFLDLYQPGLTAVVLTPEIDLSLGDPKRAPIFADQDDTIRVEATAATIGTEIDSLKLLVNNSLVAQVASDTLVYDFLTANWGTGYQELTVVGRDTAGITDSTMFYILINTPVVQAPVPAGVLDGINYPGSTSVTLCLFAPYKKFVYVIGDFSDWKVEPQYYMKKDATNPDSVRYWLTIDGLTAGEEYAFQYFVDGEIRVADPYTDKVLDSWNDSFIPGNIYPNLKSYPQGKTHEIVSVLQTGQTPFTWVYSDTFTHPEKKDLIIYEMLVRDFLAKHDFTTLKDTLDYFEKLGVNAIELMPISEFEGNSSWGYNPSFYFAPDKYYGPKNTLKQFVDECHRRGIAVIMDMVLNHAYGQCPLVRLYWDEQNSRPAANNPWFNQVSPNPVFSFGFDFNHQSPATQAFVDRVNRYWMTEYKIDGYRFDFTKGFTNTPGDGWAYDPQRIAILKRMADKVWE
;
A
#
# COMPACT_ATOMS: atom_id res chain seq x y z
N MET A 1 -22.09 29.10 -17.58
CA MET A 1 -22.55 27.74 -17.91
C MET A 1 -21.45 26.67 -17.67
N SER A 2 -20.64 26.80 -16.60
CA SER A 2 -19.56 25.84 -16.27
C SER A 2 -19.40 25.54 -14.76
N LEU A 3 -20.32 26.00 -13.89
CA LEU A 3 -20.35 25.60 -12.47
C LEU A 3 -21.32 24.45 -12.17
N ILE A 4 -22.31 24.20 -13.02
CA ILE A 4 -23.29 23.10 -12.83
C ILE A 4 -22.74 21.75 -13.34
N LYS A 5 -21.75 21.75 -14.24
CA LYS A 5 -21.11 20.52 -14.74
C LYS A 5 -20.01 19.96 -13.82
N ARG A 6 -19.45 20.75 -12.90
CA ARG A 6 -18.48 20.26 -11.89
C ARG A 6 -19.16 19.65 -10.66
N MET A 7 -20.42 19.98 -10.38
CA MET A 7 -21.22 19.27 -9.37
C MET A 7 -21.68 17.90 -9.91
N ILE A 8 -22.14 17.81 -11.15
CA ILE A 8 -22.75 16.58 -11.69
C ILE A 8 -21.74 15.43 -11.92
N MET A 9 -20.43 15.72 -11.99
CA MET A 9 -19.41 14.68 -12.21
C MET A 9 -18.71 14.19 -10.94
N LYS A 10 -18.97 14.79 -9.77
CA LYS A 10 -18.54 14.27 -8.45
C LYS A 10 -19.62 13.41 -7.77
N TYR A 11 -20.86 13.47 -8.23
CA TYR A 11 -21.96 12.61 -7.76
C TYR A 11 -22.13 11.30 -8.55
N LEU A 12 -21.26 11.03 -9.54
CA LEU A 12 -21.29 9.76 -10.28
C LEU A 12 -20.36 8.68 -9.71
N SER A 13 -19.62 8.98 -8.64
CA SER A 13 -18.80 8.01 -7.89
C SER A 13 -19.44 7.57 -6.56
N TYR A 14 -20.64 8.07 -6.23
CA TYR A 14 -21.39 7.75 -5.02
C TYR A 14 -22.54 6.75 -5.28
N PHE A 15 -22.26 5.71 -6.06
CA PHE A 15 -23.18 4.57 -6.21
C PHE A 15 -22.43 3.24 -6.26
N VAL A 16 -21.41 3.09 -5.41
CA VAL A 16 -20.72 1.82 -5.19
C VAL A 16 -20.37 1.70 -3.71
N PHE A 17 -21.37 1.43 -2.88
CA PHE A 17 -21.24 0.53 -1.73
C PHE A 17 -22.63 0.12 -1.21
N THR A 18 -23.51 -0.29 -2.12
CA THR A 18 -24.29 -1.49 -1.81
C THR A 18 -23.35 -2.63 -2.16
N ILE A 19 -23.08 -3.52 -1.22
CA ILE A 19 -22.55 -4.85 -1.54
C ILE A 19 -23.65 -5.54 -2.36
N LEU A 20 -23.74 -5.20 -3.64
CA LEU A 20 -24.20 -6.12 -4.66
C LEU A 20 -22.92 -6.78 -5.14
N LEU A 21 -22.64 -7.92 -4.53
CA LEU A 21 -21.81 -8.95 -5.09
C LEU A 21 -22.38 -9.25 -6.49
N THR A 22 -21.88 -8.56 -7.53
CA THR A 22 -22.10 -8.97 -8.92
C THR A 22 -21.08 -10.05 -9.25
N THR A 23 -21.08 -11.11 -8.44
CA THR A 23 -20.88 -12.43 -9.03
C THR A 23 -21.97 -12.58 -10.07
N THR A 24 -21.60 -12.99 -11.28
CA THR A 24 -22.53 -13.53 -12.26
C THR A 24 -23.57 -14.39 -11.53
N LEU A 25 -24.81 -13.90 -11.42
CA LEU A 25 -25.92 -14.61 -10.79
C LEU A 25 -26.17 -15.89 -11.58
N PHE A 26 -25.50 -16.99 -11.22
CA PHE A 26 -26.10 -18.30 -11.34
C PHE A 26 -27.39 -18.19 -10.51
N GLY A 27 -28.54 -18.06 -11.19
CA GLY A 27 -29.79 -17.68 -10.56
C GLY A 27 -30.04 -18.51 -9.30
N GLN A 28 -30.11 -17.82 -8.15
CA GLN A 28 -30.31 -18.42 -6.85
C GLN A 28 -31.59 -19.27 -6.88
N VAL A 29 -31.48 -20.57 -6.60
CA VAL A 29 -32.60 -21.52 -6.71
C VAL A 29 -33.71 -21.20 -5.70
N VAL A 30 -33.31 -20.61 -4.57
CA VAL A 30 -34.20 -20.20 -3.49
C VAL A 30 -33.85 -18.79 -3.01
N THR A 31 -34.87 -17.96 -2.78
CA THR A 31 -34.76 -16.65 -2.10
C THR A 31 -35.70 -16.60 -0.90
N SER A 32 -35.57 -15.58 -0.05
CA SER A 32 -36.45 -15.38 1.10
C SER A 32 -36.94 -13.95 1.26
N ASP A 33 -38.04 -13.82 1.99
CA ASP A 33 -38.54 -12.58 2.56
C ASP A 33 -38.61 -12.75 4.10
N PRO A 34 -37.84 -11.97 4.90
CA PRO A 34 -36.88 -10.95 4.45
C PRO A 34 -35.63 -11.56 3.76
N ALA A 35 -34.95 -10.75 2.96
CA ALA A 35 -33.77 -11.20 2.19
C ALA A 35 -32.55 -11.54 3.06
N PHE A 36 -32.45 -10.92 4.25
CA PHE A 36 -31.38 -11.14 5.24
C PHE A 36 -31.98 -11.65 6.55
N ALA A 37 -32.72 -12.75 6.48
CA ALA A 37 -33.43 -13.29 7.63
C ALA A 37 -32.49 -13.90 8.68
N THR A 38 -32.86 -13.75 9.95
CA THR A 38 -32.27 -14.43 11.09
C THR A 38 -33.10 -15.65 11.48
N GLN A 39 -32.57 -16.49 12.37
CA GLN A 39 -33.31 -17.62 12.95
C GLN A 39 -34.53 -17.22 13.80
N TYR A 40 -34.72 -15.92 14.05
CA TYR A 40 -35.82 -15.35 14.84
C TYR A 40 -36.88 -14.66 13.98
N ASP A 41 -36.65 -14.50 12.68
CA ASP A 41 -37.60 -13.86 11.78
C ASP A 41 -38.66 -14.85 11.30
N SER A 42 -39.82 -14.32 10.89
CA SER A 42 -40.81 -15.11 10.17
C SER A 42 -40.46 -15.14 8.68
N ILE A 43 -40.00 -16.30 8.19
CA ILE A 43 -39.43 -16.44 6.84
C ILE A 43 -40.45 -17.03 5.86
N VAL A 44 -40.57 -16.39 4.70
CA VAL A 44 -41.18 -16.97 3.50
C VAL A 44 -40.08 -17.31 2.50
N VAL A 45 -40.06 -18.55 2.04
CA VAL A 45 -39.07 -19.09 1.10
C VAL A 45 -39.70 -19.21 -0.28
N PHE A 46 -39.03 -18.74 -1.31
CA PHE A 46 -39.44 -18.84 -2.71
C PHE A 46 -38.51 -19.77 -3.47
N PHE A 47 -39.07 -20.72 -4.21
CA PHE A 47 -38.34 -21.70 -5.01
C PHE A 47 -38.67 -21.53 -6.50
N ASP A 48 -37.64 -21.33 -7.32
CA ASP A 48 -37.73 -21.26 -8.78
C ASP A 48 -37.22 -22.57 -9.40
N ALA A 49 -38.15 -23.42 -9.84
CA ALA A 49 -37.87 -24.72 -10.44
C ALA A 49 -37.22 -24.62 -11.83
N THR A 50 -37.13 -23.42 -12.44
CA THR A 50 -36.36 -23.20 -13.66
C THR A 50 -34.86 -23.09 -13.40
N LYS A 51 -34.45 -22.84 -12.15
CA LYS A 51 -33.04 -22.70 -11.74
C LYS A 51 -32.47 -24.03 -11.22
N GLY A 52 -31.19 -24.03 -10.88
CA GLY A 52 -30.51 -25.18 -10.30
C GLY A 52 -30.28 -26.29 -11.32
N ASP A 53 -30.73 -27.51 -10.99
CA ASP A 53 -30.75 -28.65 -11.93
C ASP A 53 -31.98 -28.67 -12.86
N SER A 54 -32.92 -27.74 -12.65
CA SER A 54 -34.20 -27.63 -13.36
C SER A 54 -35.04 -28.93 -13.33
N GLY A 55 -34.80 -29.84 -12.38
CA GLY A 55 -35.42 -31.18 -12.40
C GLY A 55 -36.93 -31.19 -12.15
N LEU A 56 -37.47 -30.12 -11.56
CA LEU A 56 -38.92 -29.91 -11.38
C LEU A 56 -39.54 -28.94 -12.40
N MET A 57 -38.77 -28.46 -13.39
CA MET A 57 -39.30 -27.55 -14.42
C MET A 57 -40.40 -28.23 -15.24
N GLY A 58 -41.54 -27.56 -15.40
CA GLY A 58 -42.73 -28.07 -16.07
C GLY A 58 -43.56 -29.07 -15.26
N TYR A 59 -43.16 -29.41 -14.02
CA TYR A 59 -43.92 -30.34 -13.19
C TYR A 59 -45.19 -29.70 -12.65
N THR A 60 -46.35 -30.32 -12.91
CA THR A 60 -47.67 -29.76 -12.57
C THR A 60 -48.30 -30.31 -11.29
N GLY A 61 -47.76 -31.38 -10.71
CA GLY A 61 -48.25 -31.99 -9.47
C GLY A 61 -47.84 -31.23 -8.20
N ASP A 62 -48.16 -31.83 -7.04
CA ASP A 62 -47.79 -31.30 -5.72
C ASP A 62 -46.28 -31.42 -5.47
N VAL A 63 -45.67 -30.30 -5.03
CA VAL A 63 -44.25 -30.21 -4.67
C VAL A 63 -44.10 -30.08 -3.16
N TRP A 64 -43.13 -30.80 -2.60
CA TRP A 64 -42.82 -30.85 -1.18
C TRP A 64 -41.34 -30.54 -0.93
N ALA A 65 -41.04 -29.89 0.18
CA ALA A 65 -39.68 -29.70 0.64
C ALA A 65 -39.24 -30.88 1.52
N HIS A 66 -38.16 -31.56 1.14
CA HIS A 66 -37.32 -32.26 2.09
C HIS A 66 -36.38 -31.22 2.70
N THR A 67 -36.52 -30.93 3.98
CA THR A 67 -35.85 -29.78 4.59
C THR A 67 -35.39 -30.04 6.01
N GLY A 68 -34.27 -29.41 6.35
CA GLY A 68 -33.66 -29.37 7.68
C GLY A 68 -32.83 -28.09 7.80
N VAL A 69 -31.92 -28.06 8.76
CA VAL A 69 -31.06 -26.91 9.03
C VAL A 69 -29.59 -27.30 9.12
N ILE A 70 -28.71 -26.38 8.75
CA ILE A 70 -27.30 -26.41 9.13
C ILE A 70 -27.16 -25.54 10.37
N THR A 71 -26.57 -26.08 11.42
CA THR A 71 -26.36 -25.37 12.68
C THR A 71 -24.87 -25.27 13.01
N ASN A 72 -24.53 -24.52 14.06
CA ASN A 72 -23.18 -24.53 14.63
C ASN A 72 -22.72 -25.92 15.12
N TYR A 73 -23.62 -26.91 15.23
CA TYR A 73 -23.30 -28.31 15.53
C TYR A 73 -23.10 -29.20 14.29
N SER A 74 -23.34 -28.68 13.09
CA SER A 74 -23.10 -29.41 11.85
C SER A 74 -21.60 -29.47 11.55
N THR A 75 -21.09 -30.63 11.15
CA THR A 75 -19.66 -30.79 10.79
C THR A 75 -19.35 -30.49 9.32
N GLY A 76 -20.37 -30.14 8.54
CA GLY A 76 -20.26 -29.83 7.11
C GLY A 76 -21.63 -29.72 6.42
N PRO A 77 -21.67 -29.38 5.12
CA PRO A 77 -22.92 -29.11 4.39
C PRO A 77 -23.85 -30.33 4.20
N GLY A 78 -23.33 -31.56 4.33
CA GLY A 78 -24.14 -32.78 4.29
C GLY A 78 -24.74 -33.21 5.64
N ASP A 79 -24.35 -32.55 6.73
CA ASP A 79 -24.78 -32.90 8.09
C ASP A 79 -25.99 -32.04 8.52
N TRP A 80 -27.14 -32.31 7.89
CA TRP A 80 -28.39 -31.60 8.18
C TRP A 80 -28.94 -32.02 9.53
N LYS A 81 -29.19 -31.05 10.40
CA LYS A 81 -29.89 -31.24 11.67
C LYS A 81 -31.39 -31.00 11.47
N HIS A 82 -32.18 -31.54 12.41
CA HIS A 82 -33.62 -31.30 12.50
C HIS A 82 -34.40 -31.49 11.19
N VAL A 83 -34.02 -32.48 10.39
CA VAL A 83 -34.74 -32.84 9.16
C VAL A 83 -36.16 -33.22 9.52
N ILE A 84 -37.14 -32.48 8.99
CA ILE A 84 -38.50 -32.51 9.53
C ILE A 84 -39.27 -33.81 9.25
N ALA A 85 -38.83 -34.59 8.27
CA ALA A 85 -39.45 -35.87 7.89
C ALA A 85 -38.49 -36.77 7.09
N PRO A 86 -38.66 -38.10 7.14
CA PRO A 86 -38.00 -39.02 6.22
C PRO A 86 -38.32 -38.72 4.74
N TRP A 87 -37.42 -39.11 3.82
CA TRP A 87 -37.51 -38.79 2.39
C TRP A 87 -38.88 -39.05 1.76
N ASN A 88 -39.52 -40.18 2.06
CA ASN A 88 -40.81 -40.59 1.46
C ASN A 88 -42.05 -40.13 2.25
N VAL A 89 -41.92 -39.19 3.18
CA VAL A 89 -43.03 -38.70 4.02
C VAL A 89 -43.41 -37.27 3.63
N ASN A 90 -44.66 -37.05 3.25
CA ASN A 90 -45.20 -35.74 2.90
C ASN A 90 -45.89 -35.10 4.10
N LEU A 91 -45.25 -34.11 4.73
CA LEU A 91 -45.82 -33.37 5.85
C LEU A 91 -46.53 -32.10 5.37
N PRO A 92 -47.80 -31.84 5.74
CA PRO A 92 -48.54 -30.65 5.30
C PRO A 92 -47.77 -29.33 5.44
N LYS A 93 -46.99 -29.15 6.53
CA LYS A 93 -46.15 -27.96 6.75
C LYS A 93 -45.03 -27.76 5.73
N ALA A 94 -44.65 -28.81 5.00
CA ALA A 94 -43.61 -28.82 3.98
C ALA A 94 -44.16 -28.75 2.55
N LYS A 95 -45.48 -28.60 2.39
CA LYS A 95 -46.12 -28.48 1.07
C LYS A 95 -45.86 -27.10 0.49
N LEU A 96 -45.36 -27.04 -0.75
CA LEU A 96 -45.18 -25.79 -1.45
C LEU A 96 -46.50 -25.35 -2.08
N THR A 97 -46.74 -24.03 -2.07
CA THR A 97 -47.84 -23.40 -2.81
C THR A 97 -47.31 -22.88 -4.13
N ARG A 98 -47.80 -23.39 -5.26
CA ARG A 98 -47.48 -22.83 -6.58
C ARG A 98 -48.10 -21.44 -6.70
N ILE A 99 -47.30 -20.44 -7.06
CA ILE A 99 -47.73 -19.04 -7.23
C ILE A 99 -47.57 -18.52 -8.66
N ALA A 100 -46.72 -19.16 -9.47
CA ALA A 100 -46.66 -19.00 -10.92
C ALA A 100 -46.18 -20.32 -11.56
N PRO A 101 -46.18 -20.49 -12.90
CA PRO A 101 -45.51 -21.61 -13.54
C PRO A 101 -44.07 -21.72 -13.02
N ASP A 102 -43.69 -22.93 -12.56
CA ASP A 102 -42.36 -23.25 -12.01
C ASP A 102 -41.92 -22.44 -10.79
N TYR A 103 -42.79 -21.60 -10.21
CA TYR A 103 -42.46 -20.74 -9.07
C TYR A 103 -43.37 -21.03 -7.88
N TYR A 104 -42.74 -21.30 -6.74
CA TYR A 104 -43.40 -21.83 -5.57
C TYR A 104 -43.02 -21.05 -4.31
N LYS A 105 -43.93 -21.00 -3.33
CA LYS A 105 -43.65 -20.46 -1.99
C LYS A 105 -43.81 -21.52 -0.91
N LEU A 106 -42.98 -21.44 0.12
CA LEU A 106 -43.06 -22.19 1.37
C LEU A 106 -42.98 -21.22 2.55
N VAL A 107 -43.96 -21.25 3.45
CA VAL A 107 -43.92 -20.46 4.67
C VAL A 107 -43.23 -21.30 5.75
N ILE A 108 -42.00 -20.91 6.11
CA ILE A 108 -41.29 -21.47 7.26
C ILE A 108 -41.82 -20.82 8.54
N GLY A 109 -42.15 -19.53 8.50
CA GLY A 109 -42.42 -18.76 9.71
C GLY A 109 -41.15 -18.69 10.54
N TYR A 110 -41.23 -18.93 11.85
CA TYR A 110 -40.07 -18.90 12.73
C TYR A 110 -39.26 -20.19 12.65
N PRO A 111 -38.00 -20.19 12.15
CA PRO A 111 -37.21 -21.40 11.92
C PRO A 111 -37.09 -22.31 13.15
N ARG A 112 -36.79 -21.74 14.32
CA ARG A 112 -36.65 -22.54 15.55
C ARG A 112 -37.93 -23.31 15.90
N VAL A 113 -39.09 -22.71 15.66
CA VAL A 113 -40.39 -23.36 15.86
C VAL A 113 -40.65 -24.39 14.77
N TYR A 114 -40.37 -24.05 13.51
CA TYR A 114 -40.64 -24.92 12.36
C TYR A 114 -39.84 -26.23 12.39
N TYR A 115 -38.56 -26.15 12.77
CA TYR A 115 -37.62 -27.27 12.87
C TYR A 115 -37.52 -27.88 14.27
N ASN A 116 -38.25 -27.34 15.26
CA ASN A 116 -38.24 -27.81 16.66
C ASN A 116 -36.84 -27.76 17.31
N VAL A 117 -36.11 -26.67 17.07
CA VAL A 117 -34.80 -26.40 17.69
C VAL A 117 -35.00 -25.79 19.06
N THR A 118 -34.94 -26.62 20.10
CA THR A 118 -35.22 -26.22 21.48
C THR A 118 -33.99 -25.82 22.29
N ASP A 119 -32.79 -26.26 21.89
CA ASP A 119 -31.55 -25.94 22.59
C ASP A 119 -31.14 -24.48 22.30
N PRO A 120 -31.12 -23.58 23.29
CA PRO A 120 -30.74 -22.18 23.08
C PRO A 120 -29.27 -22.00 22.62
N ALA A 121 -28.39 -22.98 22.82
CA ALA A 121 -27.00 -22.92 22.38
C ALA A 121 -26.80 -23.38 20.92
N GLU A 122 -27.80 -23.99 20.31
CA GLU A 122 -27.78 -24.38 18.90
C GLU A 122 -28.24 -23.21 18.03
N GLU A 123 -27.36 -22.72 17.17
CA GLU A 123 -27.63 -21.62 16.25
C GLU A 123 -27.92 -22.14 14.85
N ILE A 124 -29.05 -21.74 14.27
CA ILE A 124 -29.38 -22.07 12.88
C ILE A 124 -28.62 -21.11 11.96
N LEU A 125 -27.67 -21.66 11.19
CA LEU A 125 -26.82 -20.91 10.26
C LEU A 125 -27.39 -20.92 8.84
N LYS A 126 -28.04 -22.01 8.42
CA LYS A 126 -28.67 -22.13 7.09
C LYS A 126 -29.94 -22.97 7.15
N LEU A 127 -30.91 -22.65 6.29
CA LEU A 127 -31.98 -23.57 5.94
C LEU A 127 -31.54 -24.44 4.75
N ALA A 128 -31.79 -25.75 4.82
CA ALA A 128 -31.39 -26.70 3.79
C ALA A 128 -32.61 -27.32 3.11
N PHE A 129 -32.57 -27.44 1.78
CA PHE A 129 -33.68 -27.88 0.96
C PHE A 129 -33.26 -28.84 -0.16
N VAL A 130 -34.12 -29.83 -0.37
CA VAL A 130 -34.29 -30.52 -1.66
C VAL A 130 -35.79 -30.55 -1.93
N PHE A 131 -36.21 -30.00 -3.07
CA PHE A 131 -37.63 -30.02 -3.45
C PHE A 131 -37.92 -31.29 -4.22
N ARG A 132 -39.10 -31.87 -4.05
CA ARG A 132 -39.46 -33.14 -4.69
C ARG A 132 -40.95 -33.27 -4.97
N ASN A 133 -41.28 -34.14 -5.91
CA ASN A 133 -42.66 -34.58 -6.13
C ASN A 133 -43.13 -35.53 -5.01
N SER A 134 -44.42 -35.91 -5.05
CA SER A 134 -45.07 -36.63 -3.95
C SER A 134 -44.51 -38.03 -3.64
N ASN A 135 -43.91 -38.72 -4.61
CA ASN A 135 -43.28 -40.03 -4.45
C ASN A 135 -41.73 -39.96 -4.43
N GLY A 136 -41.14 -38.77 -4.48
CA GLY A 136 -39.71 -38.54 -4.38
C GLY A 136 -38.86 -38.98 -5.57
N THR A 137 -39.49 -39.28 -6.73
CA THR A 137 -38.79 -39.73 -7.94
C THR A 137 -38.27 -38.59 -8.80
N VAL A 138 -38.79 -37.37 -8.61
CA VAL A 138 -38.36 -36.17 -9.33
C VAL A 138 -37.99 -35.11 -8.29
N THR A 139 -36.81 -34.49 -8.46
CA THR A 139 -36.24 -33.54 -7.51
C THR A 139 -35.89 -32.22 -8.18
N GLY A 140 -35.99 -31.13 -7.43
CA GLY A 140 -35.41 -29.83 -7.77
C GLY A 140 -34.27 -29.56 -6.80
N ARG A 141 -33.06 -29.46 -7.34
CA ARG A 141 -31.80 -29.34 -6.60
C ARG A 141 -30.98 -28.14 -7.12
N GLY A 142 -29.91 -27.82 -6.42
CA GLY A 142 -28.89 -26.90 -6.91
C GLY A 142 -28.20 -27.42 -8.16
N ALA A 143 -27.43 -26.55 -8.82
CA ALA A 143 -26.64 -26.93 -9.99
C ALA A 143 -25.74 -28.15 -9.68
N GLY A 144 -25.65 -29.10 -10.62
CA GLY A 144 -24.87 -30.32 -10.41
C GLY A 144 -25.49 -31.31 -9.40
N HIS A 145 -26.81 -31.27 -9.20
CA HIS A 145 -27.54 -32.08 -8.20
C HIS A 145 -27.17 -31.75 -6.74
N ALA A 146 -26.62 -30.56 -6.49
CA ALA A 146 -26.27 -30.13 -5.14
C ALA A 146 -27.51 -29.89 -4.26
N ASP A 147 -27.33 -29.97 -2.95
CA ASP A 147 -28.33 -29.51 -1.99
C ASP A 147 -28.49 -27.97 -2.07
N ILE A 148 -29.68 -27.46 -1.74
CA ILE A 148 -29.98 -26.03 -1.78
C ILE A 148 -29.89 -25.46 -0.37
N PHE A 149 -29.14 -24.38 -0.19
CA PHE A 149 -29.01 -23.69 1.08
C PHE A 149 -29.49 -22.25 0.99
N LEU A 150 -30.19 -21.79 2.03
CA LEU A 150 -30.50 -20.40 2.29
C LEU A 150 -29.78 -19.99 3.59
N ASP A 151 -28.84 -19.06 3.50
CA ASP A 151 -28.09 -18.58 4.66
C ASP A 151 -28.99 -17.76 5.60
N LEU A 152 -28.85 -17.99 6.91
CA LEU A 152 -29.43 -17.13 7.94
C LEU A 152 -28.33 -16.30 8.58
N TYR A 153 -28.66 -15.05 8.88
CA TYR A 153 -27.73 -14.09 9.46
C TYR A 153 -27.90 -14.06 10.98
N GLN A 154 -26.82 -13.76 11.69
CA GLN A 154 -26.89 -13.51 13.12
C GLN A 154 -27.38 -12.08 13.36
N PRO A 155 -28.25 -11.84 14.37
CA PRO A 155 -28.54 -10.50 14.82
C PRO A 155 -27.24 -9.77 15.14
N GLY A 156 -27.13 -8.53 14.68
CA GLY A 156 -25.88 -7.81 14.78
C GLY A 156 -26.04 -6.33 14.49
N LEU A 157 -25.04 -5.59 14.96
CA LEU A 157 -24.91 -4.16 14.82
C LEU A 157 -23.50 -3.86 14.31
N THR A 158 -23.38 -2.98 13.32
CA THR A 158 -22.08 -2.49 12.85
C THR A 158 -22.11 -0.99 12.72
N ALA A 159 -21.27 -0.29 13.47
CA ALA A 159 -21.08 1.15 13.42
C ALA A 159 -19.97 1.50 12.42
N VAL A 160 -20.26 2.42 11.50
CA VAL A 160 -19.36 2.82 10.41
C VAL A 160 -19.28 4.34 10.34
N VAL A 161 -18.07 4.87 10.15
CA VAL A 161 -17.87 6.28 9.80
C VAL A 161 -17.87 6.40 8.28
N LEU A 162 -18.79 7.19 7.74
CA LEU A 162 -18.91 7.48 6.31
C LEU A 162 -18.07 8.70 5.91
N THR A 163 -17.92 9.67 6.81
CA THR A 163 -17.09 10.85 6.61
C THR A 163 -16.54 11.31 7.97
N PRO A 164 -15.25 11.68 8.09
CA PRO A 164 -14.22 11.57 7.06
C PRO A 164 -13.92 10.11 6.69
N GLU A 165 -13.26 9.89 5.55
CA GLU A 165 -12.73 8.57 5.21
C GLU A 165 -11.61 8.23 6.22
N ILE A 166 -11.78 7.13 6.94
CA ILE A 166 -10.81 6.69 7.96
C ILE A 166 -10.07 5.44 7.46
N ASP A 167 -8.76 5.42 7.63
CA ASP A 167 -7.94 4.24 7.34
C ASP A 167 -7.57 3.51 8.63
N LEU A 168 -8.20 2.36 8.84
CA LEU A 168 -7.93 1.46 9.96
C LEU A 168 -7.08 0.26 9.56
N SER A 169 -6.62 0.18 8.30
CA SER A 169 -5.87 -0.96 7.78
C SER A 169 -4.48 -1.12 8.42
N LEU A 170 -3.96 -0.04 9.01
CA LEU A 170 -2.65 -0.01 9.68
C LEU A 170 -2.73 -0.40 11.17
N GLY A 171 -3.86 -0.96 11.63
CA GLY A 171 -4.04 -1.59 12.94
C GLY A 171 -4.17 -0.64 14.14
N ASP A 172 -3.47 0.50 14.17
CA ASP A 172 -3.64 1.56 15.17
C ASP A 172 -4.11 2.85 14.47
N PRO A 173 -5.25 3.45 14.87
CA PRO A 173 -5.80 4.63 14.20
C PRO A 173 -4.91 5.88 14.26
N LYS A 174 -3.90 5.92 15.16
CA LYS A 174 -2.89 7.00 15.20
C LYS A 174 -1.82 6.86 14.13
N ARG A 175 -1.78 5.75 13.40
CA ARG A 175 -0.90 5.62 12.24
C ARG A 175 -1.44 6.40 11.06
N ALA A 176 -2.76 6.54 10.90
CA ALA A 176 -3.40 7.33 9.84
C ALA A 176 -4.52 8.25 10.40
N PRO A 177 -4.17 9.25 11.23
CA PRO A 177 -5.16 10.18 11.76
C PRO A 177 -5.63 11.15 10.68
N ILE A 178 -6.79 11.76 10.90
CA ILE A 178 -7.28 12.87 10.10
C ILE A 178 -6.55 14.14 10.53
N PHE A 179 -5.86 14.81 9.62
CA PHE A 179 -5.18 16.06 9.92
C PHE A 179 -6.13 17.25 9.77
N ALA A 180 -5.99 18.22 10.67
CA ALA A 180 -6.73 19.47 10.63
C ALA A 180 -5.84 20.63 11.07
N ASP A 181 -6.15 21.82 10.57
CA ASP A 181 -5.64 23.07 11.10
C ASP A 181 -6.63 23.65 12.14
N GLN A 182 -6.17 24.65 12.88
CA GLN A 182 -7.05 25.43 13.75
C GLN A 182 -8.12 26.13 12.91
N ASP A 183 -9.36 26.16 13.42
CA ASP A 183 -10.54 26.77 12.78
C ASP A 183 -11.12 26.02 11.57
N ASP A 184 -10.57 24.86 11.22
CA ASP A 184 -11.22 23.92 10.30
C ASP A 184 -12.56 23.40 10.85
N THR A 185 -13.43 22.98 9.92
CA THR A 185 -14.65 22.25 10.22
C THR A 185 -14.62 20.90 9.52
N ILE A 186 -14.64 19.82 10.31
CA ILE A 186 -14.64 18.44 9.80
C ILE A 186 -16.04 17.87 9.96
N ARG A 187 -16.67 17.51 8.84
CA ARG A 187 -17.96 16.84 8.84
C ARG A 187 -17.78 15.39 9.28
N VAL A 188 -18.42 15.01 10.39
CA VAL A 188 -18.50 13.62 10.85
C VAL A 188 -19.87 13.07 10.51
N GLU A 189 -19.91 12.09 9.61
CA GLU A 189 -21.09 11.31 9.26
C GLU A 189 -20.85 9.85 9.63
N ALA A 190 -21.74 9.29 10.42
CA ALA A 190 -21.66 7.90 10.82
C ALA A 190 -23.03 7.21 10.64
N THR A 191 -22.98 5.92 10.35
CA THR A 191 -24.17 5.08 10.24
C THR A 191 -24.02 3.81 11.05
N ALA A 192 -25.14 3.21 11.43
CA ALA A 192 -25.18 1.94 12.11
C ALA A 192 -26.12 0.97 11.36
N ALA A 193 -25.55 -0.11 10.84
CA ALA A 193 -26.29 -1.16 10.16
C ALA A 193 -26.74 -2.22 11.16
N THR A 194 -28.00 -2.64 11.08
CA THR A 194 -28.59 -3.65 11.96
C THR A 194 -29.14 -4.83 11.16
N ILE A 195 -29.08 -6.02 11.75
CA ILE A 195 -29.71 -7.22 11.22
C ILE A 195 -30.59 -7.81 12.33
N GLY A 196 -31.88 -8.05 12.05
CA GLY A 196 -32.82 -8.67 13.00
C GLY A 196 -33.16 -7.83 14.24
N THR A 197 -32.89 -6.52 14.20
CA THR A 197 -33.03 -5.57 15.32
C THR A 197 -33.22 -4.16 14.74
N GLU A 198 -33.61 -3.19 15.58
CA GLU A 198 -33.69 -1.76 15.22
C GLU A 198 -32.66 -0.96 16.01
N ILE A 199 -32.19 0.16 15.47
CA ILE A 199 -31.31 1.09 16.18
C ILE A 199 -32.04 1.72 17.36
N ASP A 200 -31.43 1.65 18.54
CA ASP A 200 -31.87 2.37 19.76
C ASP A 200 -31.16 3.72 19.86
N SER A 201 -29.84 3.73 19.72
CA SER A 201 -29.07 4.98 19.70
C SER A 201 -27.79 4.89 18.89
N LEU A 202 -27.41 6.02 18.27
CA LEU A 202 -26.09 6.24 17.70
C LEU A 202 -25.49 7.49 18.37
N LYS A 203 -24.30 7.34 18.96
CA LYS A 203 -23.63 8.36 19.75
C LYS A 203 -22.28 8.70 19.16
N LEU A 204 -21.91 9.98 19.23
CA LEU A 204 -20.55 10.45 18.98
C LEU A 204 -19.97 11.01 20.28
N LEU A 205 -18.82 10.48 20.68
CA LEU A 205 -18.03 10.96 21.80
C LEU A 205 -16.74 11.59 21.27
N VAL A 206 -16.34 12.72 21.84
CA VAL A 206 -15.02 13.32 21.64
C VAL A 206 -14.29 13.29 22.98
N ASN A 207 -13.11 12.67 23.03
CA ASN A 207 -12.33 12.48 24.26
C ASN A 207 -13.18 11.95 25.43
N ASN A 208 -13.96 10.91 25.17
CA ASN A 208 -14.93 10.30 26.10
C ASN A 208 -16.10 11.19 26.56
N SER A 209 -16.26 12.39 26.01
CA SER A 209 -17.38 13.28 26.29
C SER A 209 -18.42 13.19 25.17
N LEU A 210 -19.69 12.96 25.51
CA LEU A 210 -20.79 12.90 24.54
C LEU A 210 -21.00 14.27 23.89
N VAL A 211 -20.91 14.34 22.57
CA VAL A 211 -21.12 15.59 21.80
C VAL A 211 -22.37 15.54 20.91
N ALA A 212 -22.80 14.35 20.49
CA ALA A 212 -24.02 14.17 19.71
C ALA A 212 -24.62 12.78 19.95
N GLN A 213 -25.95 12.69 19.84
CA GLN A 213 -26.70 11.44 19.90
C GLN A 213 -27.98 11.56 19.06
N VAL A 214 -28.34 10.48 18.38
CA VAL A 214 -29.60 10.30 17.65
C VAL A 214 -30.20 8.92 17.95
N ALA A 215 -31.49 8.75 17.66
CA ALA A 215 -32.17 7.46 17.67
C ALA A 215 -32.37 6.88 16.25
N SER A 216 -31.82 7.55 15.23
CA SER A 216 -31.79 7.07 13.85
C SER A 216 -30.51 6.27 13.58
N ASP A 217 -30.51 5.54 12.47
CA ASP A 217 -29.34 4.81 11.94
C ASP A 217 -28.21 5.72 11.47
N THR A 218 -28.43 7.03 11.34
CA THR A 218 -27.49 8.00 10.78
C THR A 218 -27.29 9.18 11.71
N LEU A 219 -26.04 9.51 12.01
CA LEU A 219 -25.61 10.64 12.83
C LEU A 219 -24.76 11.60 11.99
N VAL A 220 -25.05 12.89 12.14
CA VAL A 220 -24.38 13.99 11.45
C VAL A 220 -23.90 15.01 12.49
N TYR A 221 -22.62 15.33 12.46
CA TYR A 221 -22.01 16.31 13.37
C TYR A 221 -20.91 17.11 12.67
N ASP A 222 -20.90 18.43 12.86
CA ASP A 222 -19.81 19.30 12.39
C ASP A 222 -18.79 19.51 13.52
N PHE A 223 -17.62 18.89 13.38
CA PHE A 223 -16.52 19.03 14.30
C PHE A 223 -15.75 20.32 14.03
N LEU A 224 -15.99 21.35 14.85
CA LEU A 224 -15.31 22.64 14.79
C LEU A 224 -13.99 22.55 15.57
N THR A 225 -12.84 22.56 14.89
CA THR A 225 -11.52 22.43 15.55
C THR A 225 -11.22 23.63 16.45
N ALA A 226 -11.82 24.79 16.19
CA ALA A 226 -11.76 25.99 17.03
C ALA A 226 -12.15 25.75 18.50
N ASN A 227 -12.98 24.75 18.77
CA ASN A 227 -13.45 24.41 20.12
C ASN A 227 -12.47 23.51 20.89
N TRP A 228 -11.37 23.07 20.25
CA TRP A 228 -10.44 22.09 20.78
C TRP A 228 -9.00 22.62 20.70
N GLY A 229 -8.13 22.09 21.56
CA GLY A 229 -6.70 22.39 21.52
C GLY A 229 -5.98 21.61 20.42
N THR A 230 -4.75 22.02 20.11
CA THR A 230 -3.88 21.26 19.22
C THR A 230 -3.56 19.86 19.80
N GLY A 231 -3.17 18.93 18.92
CA GLY A 231 -2.93 17.54 19.25
C GLY A 231 -4.12 16.65 18.96
N TYR A 232 -4.10 15.46 19.57
CA TYR A 232 -5.07 14.41 19.32
C TYR A 232 -6.43 14.69 19.96
N GLN A 233 -7.47 14.58 19.14
CA GLN A 233 -8.86 14.47 19.55
C GLN A 233 -9.34 13.07 19.17
N GLU A 234 -9.77 12.28 20.17
CA GLU A 234 -10.31 10.94 19.97
C GLU A 234 -11.80 11.02 19.66
N LEU A 235 -12.24 10.48 18.53
CA LEU A 235 -13.64 10.42 18.14
C LEU A 235 -14.09 8.97 18.16
N THR A 236 -15.08 8.67 19.00
CA THR A 236 -15.66 7.34 19.11
C THR A 236 -17.14 7.39 18.73
N VAL A 237 -17.51 6.60 17.73
CA VAL A 237 -18.90 6.36 17.35
C VAL A 237 -19.35 5.08 18.05
N VAL A 238 -20.46 5.15 18.77
CA VAL A 238 -21.05 4.00 19.47
C VAL A 238 -22.49 3.83 19.01
N GLY A 239 -22.75 2.72 18.32
CA GLY A 239 -24.10 2.27 18.03
C GLY A 239 -24.62 1.39 19.17
N ARG A 240 -25.92 1.45 19.41
CA ARG A 240 -26.67 0.51 20.24
C ARG A 240 -27.98 0.16 19.56
N ASP A 241 -28.33 -1.11 19.57
CA ASP A 241 -29.63 -1.59 19.07
C ASP A 241 -30.66 -1.77 20.19
N THR A 242 -31.90 -2.05 19.81
CA THR A 242 -33.04 -2.29 20.72
C THR A 242 -32.92 -3.60 21.50
N ALA A 243 -32.09 -4.54 21.06
CA ALA A 243 -31.74 -5.76 21.79
C ALA A 243 -30.65 -5.54 22.85
N GLY A 244 -30.03 -4.37 22.89
CA GLY A 244 -28.97 -3.99 23.82
C GLY A 244 -27.55 -4.34 23.37
N ILE A 245 -27.37 -4.82 22.14
CA ILE A 245 -26.08 -5.03 21.49
C ILE A 245 -25.46 -3.66 21.18
N THR A 246 -24.16 -3.55 21.37
CA THR A 246 -23.38 -2.35 21.05
C THR A 246 -22.24 -2.68 20.12
N ASP A 247 -21.97 -1.79 19.18
CA ASP A 247 -20.75 -1.80 18.36
C ASP A 247 -20.16 -0.39 18.33
N SER A 248 -18.85 -0.30 18.13
CA SER A 248 -18.16 0.98 18.13
C SER A 248 -16.98 1.01 17.18
N THR A 249 -16.74 2.19 16.62
CA THR A 249 -15.55 2.49 15.84
C THR A 249 -14.92 3.79 16.34
N MET A 250 -13.60 3.90 16.24
CA MET A 250 -12.81 5.01 16.73
C MET A 250 -11.84 5.49 15.67
N PHE A 251 -11.66 6.80 15.60
CA PHE A 251 -10.61 7.43 14.82
C PHE A 251 -10.08 8.67 15.56
N TYR A 252 -8.97 9.22 15.07
CA TYR A 252 -8.37 10.42 15.63
C TYR A 252 -8.39 11.57 14.62
N ILE A 253 -8.70 12.77 15.11
CA ILE A 253 -8.35 14.01 14.44
C ILE A 253 -7.11 14.57 15.14
N LEU A 254 -6.04 14.79 14.39
CA LEU A 254 -4.82 15.46 14.86
C LEU A 254 -4.84 16.92 14.38
N ILE A 255 -5.11 17.83 15.32
CA ILE A 255 -5.07 19.27 15.06
C ILE A 255 -3.62 19.73 15.14
N ASN A 256 -3.04 20.10 14.01
CA ASN A 256 -1.62 20.46 13.93
C ASN A 256 -1.31 21.72 14.73
N THR A 257 -0.17 21.72 15.41
CA THR A 257 0.46 23.00 15.82
C THR A 257 0.98 23.73 14.58
N PRO A 258 1.10 25.08 14.61
CA PRO A 258 1.78 25.80 13.55
C PRO A 258 3.20 25.26 13.31
N VAL A 259 3.59 25.08 12.04
CA VAL A 259 4.93 24.59 11.69
C VAL A 259 5.99 25.57 12.17
N VAL A 260 6.91 25.09 13.00
CA VAL A 260 8.02 25.89 13.52
C VAL A 260 8.98 26.25 12.39
N GLN A 261 9.19 27.55 12.15
CA GLN A 261 10.19 28.04 11.20
C GLN A 261 11.56 28.07 11.87
N ALA A 262 12.54 27.36 11.30
CA ALA A 262 13.92 27.35 11.80
C ALA A 262 14.90 27.00 10.69
N PRO A 263 16.09 27.66 10.62
CA PRO A 263 17.09 27.33 9.62
C PRO A 263 17.59 25.89 9.79
N VAL A 264 17.89 25.22 8.69
CA VAL A 264 18.58 23.92 8.70
C VAL A 264 19.93 24.11 9.42
N PRO A 265 20.32 23.22 10.35
CA PRO A 265 21.59 23.34 11.05
C PRO A 265 22.79 23.35 10.10
N ALA A 266 23.84 24.10 10.46
CA ALA A 266 25.03 24.21 9.63
C ALA A 266 25.68 22.83 9.38
N GLY A 267 26.03 22.54 8.13
CA GLY A 267 26.65 21.28 7.72
C GLY A 267 25.68 20.12 7.46
N VAL A 268 24.38 20.29 7.74
CA VAL A 268 23.35 19.29 7.39
C VAL A 268 23.07 19.36 5.89
N LEU A 269 23.12 18.20 5.24
CA LEU A 269 22.72 18.02 3.84
C LEU A 269 21.29 17.46 3.79
N ASP A 270 20.65 17.51 2.62
CA ASP A 270 19.39 16.78 2.40
C ASP A 270 19.60 15.28 2.71
N GLY A 271 18.59 14.53 3.12
CA GLY A 271 18.73 13.14 3.57
C GLY A 271 19.10 12.96 5.05
N ILE A 272 19.82 11.88 5.33
CA ILE A 272 20.14 11.39 6.67
C ILE A 272 21.53 11.86 7.11
N ASN A 273 21.63 12.53 8.27
CA ASN A 273 22.87 13.07 8.81
C ASN A 273 23.09 12.55 10.24
N TYR A 274 24.32 12.17 10.59
CA TYR A 274 24.63 11.54 11.88
C TYR A 274 25.50 12.46 12.76
N PRO A 275 24.91 13.43 13.49
CA PRO A 275 25.68 14.34 14.36
C PRO A 275 26.30 13.66 15.59
N GLY A 276 25.86 12.44 15.92
CA GLY A 276 26.40 11.65 17.03
C GLY A 276 26.07 10.15 16.88
N SER A 277 26.53 9.34 17.83
CA SER A 277 26.28 7.89 17.83
C SER A 277 24.87 7.48 18.25
N THR A 278 24.10 8.40 18.83
CA THR A 278 22.74 8.16 19.35
C THR A 278 21.72 9.19 18.84
N SER A 279 22.09 9.92 17.78
CA SER A 279 21.25 10.97 17.21
C SER A 279 21.39 11.06 15.70
N VAL A 280 20.31 11.48 15.06
CA VAL A 280 20.20 11.63 13.61
C VAL A 280 19.47 12.93 13.28
N THR A 281 19.96 13.68 12.30
CA THR A 281 19.23 14.81 11.71
C THR A 281 18.75 14.41 10.33
N LEU A 282 17.44 14.39 10.16
CA LEU A 282 16.76 14.15 8.89
C LEU A 282 16.43 15.48 8.24
N CYS A 283 16.65 15.59 6.93
CA CYS A 283 16.41 16.82 6.16
C CYS A 283 15.80 16.50 4.80
N LEU A 284 14.55 16.89 4.57
CA LEU A 284 13.85 16.65 3.31
C LEU A 284 13.66 17.95 2.54
N PHE A 285 14.26 18.06 1.35
CA PHE A 285 13.92 19.11 0.39
C PHE A 285 12.54 18.82 -0.22
N ALA A 286 11.55 19.64 0.10
CA ALA A 286 10.17 19.45 -0.32
C ALA A 286 9.43 20.80 -0.48
N PRO A 287 9.73 21.57 -1.54
CA PRO A 287 9.01 22.79 -1.89
C PRO A 287 7.49 22.57 -2.03
N TYR A 288 6.70 23.62 -1.81
CA TYR A 288 5.23 23.60 -1.91
C TYR A 288 4.46 22.65 -0.95
N LYS A 289 5.14 21.84 -0.13
CA LYS A 289 4.49 21.04 0.92
C LYS A 289 4.10 21.91 2.10
N LYS A 290 3.06 21.51 2.83
CA LYS A 290 2.54 22.23 4.00
C LYS A 290 3.30 21.82 5.26
N PHE A 291 3.45 20.51 5.48
CA PHE A 291 4.08 19.96 6.66
C PHE A 291 4.59 18.53 6.46
N VAL A 292 5.47 18.08 7.36
CA VAL A 292 6.02 16.72 7.35
C VAL A 292 6.14 16.18 8.77
N TYR A 293 5.69 14.95 8.97
CA TYR A 293 6.02 14.14 10.14
C TYR A 293 7.05 13.08 9.77
N VAL A 294 7.89 12.71 10.73
CA VAL A 294 8.69 11.48 10.63
C VAL A 294 7.99 10.38 11.40
N ILE A 295 7.79 9.24 10.75
CA ILE A 295 7.22 8.03 11.36
C ILE A 295 8.22 6.88 11.22
N GLY A 296 8.28 6.00 12.20
CA GLY A 296 9.21 4.87 12.13
C GLY A 296 9.18 4.00 13.38
N ASP A 297 10.19 3.14 13.50
CA ASP A 297 10.29 2.21 14.63
C ASP A 297 10.30 2.91 15.99
N PHE A 298 10.94 4.08 16.07
CA PHE A 298 11.01 4.91 17.28
C PHE A 298 9.65 5.50 17.73
N SER A 299 8.64 5.52 16.84
CA SER A 299 7.29 6.01 17.12
C SER A 299 6.22 4.91 17.08
N ASP A 300 6.64 3.64 16.96
CA ASP A 300 5.75 2.53 16.58
C ASP A 300 4.88 2.86 15.34
N TRP A 301 5.46 3.62 14.41
CA TRP A 301 4.84 4.08 13.17
C TRP A 301 3.61 4.99 13.35
N LYS A 302 3.36 5.45 14.58
CA LYS A 302 2.31 6.42 14.90
C LYS A 302 2.79 7.82 14.58
N VAL A 303 1.85 8.69 14.23
CA VAL A 303 2.12 10.13 14.08
C VAL A 303 2.21 10.72 15.48
N GLU A 304 3.38 11.18 15.88
CA GLU A 304 3.56 11.80 17.21
C GLU A 304 4.01 13.26 17.05
N PRO A 305 3.43 14.21 17.81
CA PRO A 305 3.77 15.63 17.73
C PRO A 305 5.27 15.94 17.87
N GLN A 306 6.02 15.11 18.61
CA GLN A 306 7.46 15.27 18.78
C GLN A 306 8.28 15.00 17.50
N TYR A 307 7.69 14.29 16.52
CA TYR A 307 8.30 14.03 15.22
C TYR A 307 7.79 14.94 14.10
N TYR A 308 7.15 16.05 14.48
CA TYR A 308 6.74 17.10 13.54
C TYR A 308 7.95 17.93 13.11
N MET A 309 8.25 17.95 11.81
CA MET A 309 9.46 18.57 11.30
C MET A 309 9.38 20.10 11.30
N LYS A 310 10.50 20.74 11.60
CA LYS A 310 10.68 22.19 11.43
C LYS A 310 10.80 22.52 9.95
N LYS A 311 10.45 23.73 9.56
CA LYS A 311 10.52 24.22 8.19
C LYS A 311 11.57 25.31 8.05
N ASP A 312 12.47 25.15 7.11
CA ASP A 312 13.36 26.19 6.62
C ASP A 312 12.91 26.58 5.21
N ALA A 313 12.43 27.81 5.05
CA ALA A 313 11.95 28.31 3.78
C ALA A 313 12.52 29.70 3.52
N THR A 314 13.35 29.81 2.49
CA THR A 314 13.79 31.13 1.98
C THR A 314 12.79 31.68 0.96
N ASN A 315 12.19 30.80 0.16
CA ASN A 315 11.11 31.06 -0.79
C ASN A 315 10.35 29.74 -1.07
N PRO A 316 9.20 29.76 -1.77
CA PRO A 316 8.40 28.55 -2.03
C PRO A 316 9.13 27.43 -2.77
N ASP A 317 10.15 27.77 -3.57
CA ASP A 317 10.93 26.86 -4.40
C ASP A 317 12.16 26.29 -3.65
N SER A 318 12.43 26.81 -2.46
CA SER A 318 13.56 26.44 -1.60
C SER A 318 13.06 26.21 -0.18
N VAL A 319 12.40 25.06 0.02
CA VAL A 319 11.87 24.63 1.32
C VAL A 319 12.50 23.31 1.72
N ARG A 320 13.02 23.26 2.95
CA ARG A 320 13.47 22.05 3.62
C ARG A 320 12.67 21.81 4.89
N TYR A 321 12.34 20.56 5.15
CA TYR A 321 11.81 20.11 6.43
C TYR A 321 12.90 19.37 7.17
N TRP A 322 13.16 19.69 8.43
CA TRP A 322 14.23 19.04 9.19
C TRP A 322 13.84 18.73 10.63
N LEU A 323 14.42 17.65 11.16
CA LEU A 323 14.25 17.23 12.55
C LEU A 323 15.50 16.48 13.02
N THR A 324 15.92 16.76 14.26
CA THR A 324 16.89 15.92 14.97
C THR A 324 16.15 14.98 15.91
N ILE A 325 16.44 13.69 15.80
CA ILE A 325 15.93 12.63 16.67
C ILE A 325 17.10 12.17 17.52
N ASP A 326 16.93 12.27 18.83
CA ASP A 326 17.90 11.84 19.84
C ASP A 326 17.43 10.55 20.54
N GLY A 327 18.32 9.96 21.35
CA GLY A 327 17.98 8.79 22.17
C GLY A 327 17.93 7.47 21.40
N LEU A 328 18.51 7.41 20.19
CA LEU A 328 18.65 6.18 19.42
C LEU A 328 19.76 5.30 19.98
N THR A 329 19.62 3.98 19.84
CA THR A 329 20.67 3.02 20.20
C THR A 329 21.74 3.01 19.11
N ALA A 330 23.00 3.26 19.49
CA ALA A 330 24.14 3.17 18.57
C ALA A 330 24.25 1.77 17.95
N GLY A 331 24.37 1.70 16.62
CA GLY A 331 24.48 0.46 15.86
C GLY A 331 23.15 -0.23 15.56
N GLU A 332 22.02 0.27 16.07
CA GLU A 332 20.70 -0.28 15.76
C GLU A 332 20.13 0.31 14.47
N GLU A 333 19.57 -0.55 13.61
CA GLU A 333 18.85 -0.10 12.41
C GLU A 333 17.41 0.28 12.74
N TYR A 334 17.03 1.51 12.42
CA TYR A 334 15.65 2.01 12.51
C TYR A 334 15.07 2.20 11.12
N ALA A 335 13.87 1.67 10.91
CA ALA A 335 13.11 1.90 9.70
C ALA A 335 12.23 3.15 9.86
N PHE A 336 12.12 3.97 8.82
CA PHE A 336 11.33 5.21 8.85
C PHE A 336 10.82 5.65 7.47
N GLN A 337 9.83 6.53 7.49
CA GLN A 337 9.32 7.27 6.34
C GLN A 337 9.00 8.72 6.74
N TYR A 338 8.93 9.59 5.73
CA TYR A 338 8.25 10.88 5.86
C TYR A 338 6.76 10.69 5.58
N PHE A 339 5.91 11.26 6.43
CA PHE A 339 4.49 11.41 6.19
C PHE A 339 4.18 12.87 5.89
N VAL A 340 4.05 13.17 4.60
CA VAL A 340 3.98 14.52 4.03
C VAL A 340 2.53 14.90 3.79
N ASP A 341 2.14 16.07 4.28
CA ASP A 341 0.81 16.67 4.14
C ASP A 341 -0.36 15.79 4.63
N GLY A 342 -0.07 14.73 5.39
CA GLY A 342 -1.06 13.77 5.88
C GLY A 342 -1.58 12.79 4.82
N GLU A 343 -0.98 12.78 3.62
CA GLU A 343 -1.44 11.97 2.48
C GLU A 343 -0.33 11.06 1.94
N ILE A 344 0.92 11.53 1.94
CA ILE A 344 2.02 10.86 1.22
C ILE A 344 2.99 10.23 2.21
N ARG A 345 3.06 8.89 2.23
CA ARG A 345 4.17 8.16 2.86
C ARG A 345 5.27 7.93 1.85
N VAL A 346 6.48 8.34 2.20
CA VAL A 346 7.61 8.24 1.29
C VAL A 346 8.91 7.99 2.04
N ALA A 347 9.73 7.10 1.49
CA ALA A 347 11.11 6.92 1.91
C ALA A 347 11.95 8.18 1.61
N ASP A 348 13.06 8.32 2.32
CA ASP A 348 14.07 9.34 2.08
C ASP A 348 14.74 9.15 0.70
N PRO A 349 14.77 10.17 -0.18
CA PRO A 349 15.38 10.07 -1.51
C PRO A 349 16.88 9.77 -1.51
N TYR A 350 17.57 9.98 -0.39
CA TYR A 350 19.02 9.87 -0.21
C TYR A 350 19.42 8.70 0.70
N THR A 351 18.47 7.82 1.07
CA THR A 351 18.78 6.63 1.86
C THR A 351 19.67 5.66 1.09
N ASP A 352 20.59 5.00 1.79
CA ASP A 352 21.48 3.98 1.23
C ASP A 352 20.96 2.56 1.46
N LYS A 353 19.78 2.40 2.06
CA LYS A 353 19.12 1.11 2.27
C LYS A 353 17.62 1.30 2.41
N VAL A 354 16.87 0.50 1.67
CA VAL A 354 15.41 0.47 1.75
C VAL A 354 14.88 -0.90 2.13
N LEU A 355 13.64 -0.93 2.63
CA LEU A 355 12.84 -2.14 2.83
C LEU A 355 11.64 -2.11 1.88
N ASP A 356 11.37 -3.24 1.25
CA ASP A 356 10.34 -3.43 0.26
C ASP A 356 9.38 -4.55 0.70
N SER A 357 8.12 -4.17 0.97
CA SER A 357 7.08 -5.10 1.44
C SER A 357 6.74 -6.22 0.45
N TRP A 358 6.99 -6.00 -0.84
CA TRP A 358 6.65 -6.89 -1.93
C TRP A 358 7.81 -7.81 -2.30
N ASN A 359 9.04 -7.29 -2.24
CA ASN A 359 10.20 -7.97 -2.83
C ASN A 359 11.17 -8.55 -1.81
N ASP A 360 11.28 -8.02 -0.58
CA ASP A 360 12.30 -8.45 0.39
C ASP A 360 12.19 -9.92 0.77
N SER A 361 10.96 -10.46 0.81
CA SER A 361 10.71 -11.87 1.15
C SER A 361 11.34 -12.88 0.19
N PHE A 362 11.72 -12.43 -1.01
CA PHE A 362 12.37 -13.25 -2.03
C PHE A 362 13.90 -13.16 -2.00
N ILE A 363 14.49 -12.40 -1.07
CA ILE A 363 15.94 -12.27 -0.92
C ILE A 363 16.44 -13.37 0.05
N PRO A 364 17.26 -14.31 -0.42
CA PRO A 364 17.80 -15.37 0.43
C PRO A 364 18.67 -14.81 1.56
N GLY A 365 18.47 -15.31 2.78
CA GLY A 365 19.24 -14.88 3.96
C GLY A 365 20.75 -15.20 3.89
N ASN A 366 21.18 -16.08 2.98
CA ASN A 366 22.60 -16.32 2.71
C ASN A 366 23.22 -15.28 1.75
N ILE A 367 22.40 -14.52 1.00
CA ILE A 367 22.84 -13.39 0.17
C ILE A 367 22.83 -12.11 1.00
N TYR A 368 21.74 -11.85 1.72
CA TYR A 368 21.62 -10.72 2.65
C TYR A 368 21.34 -11.23 4.07
N PRO A 369 22.38 -11.53 4.87
CA PRO A 369 22.19 -11.98 6.24
C PRO A 369 21.59 -10.88 7.09
N ASN A 370 20.57 -11.25 7.88
CA ASN A 370 19.88 -10.35 8.80
C ASN A 370 19.32 -9.07 8.14
N LEU A 371 18.80 -9.19 6.91
CA LEU A 371 18.02 -8.11 6.31
C LEU A 371 16.87 -7.73 7.26
N LYS A 372 16.85 -6.48 7.72
CA LYS A 372 15.79 -5.97 8.58
C LYS A 372 14.44 -6.17 7.91
N SER A 373 13.48 -6.72 8.64
CA SER A 373 12.16 -6.99 8.09
C SER A 373 11.36 -5.70 7.88
N TYR A 374 10.60 -5.66 6.79
CA TYR A 374 9.61 -4.63 6.56
C TYR A 374 8.58 -4.57 7.71
N PRO A 375 8.15 -3.38 8.16
CA PRO A 375 7.18 -3.19 9.25
C PRO A 375 5.74 -3.51 8.81
N GLN A 376 5.46 -4.78 8.51
CA GLN A 376 4.18 -5.23 7.97
C GLN A 376 2.99 -4.83 8.84
N GLY A 377 1.93 -4.34 8.20
CA GLY A 377 0.70 -3.90 8.86
C GLY A 377 0.81 -2.58 9.64
N LYS A 378 1.98 -1.92 9.64
CA LYS A 378 2.17 -0.61 10.28
C LYS A 378 2.29 0.55 9.30
N THR A 379 2.69 0.26 8.07
CA THR A 379 2.82 1.23 6.98
C THR A 379 2.65 0.54 5.62
N HIS A 380 2.69 1.33 4.56
CA HIS A 380 2.76 0.89 3.17
C HIS A 380 3.89 1.64 2.46
N GLU A 381 4.23 1.21 1.23
CA GLU A 381 5.31 1.75 0.40
C GLU A 381 6.72 1.43 0.86
N ILE A 382 7.71 1.77 0.03
CA ILE A 382 9.12 1.60 0.35
C ILE A 382 9.50 2.41 1.60
N VAL A 383 10.31 1.81 2.45
CA VAL A 383 10.72 2.32 3.76
C VAL A 383 12.22 2.54 3.79
N SER A 384 12.69 3.68 4.31
CA SER A 384 14.12 3.94 4.50
C SER A 384 14.66 3.29 5.76
N VAL A 385 15.96 3.00 5.77
CA VAL A 385 16.68 2.57 6.96
C VAL A 385 17.72 3.63 7.35
N LEU A 386 17.82 3.92 8.64
CA LEU A 386 18.91 4.68 9.24
C LEU A 386 19.61 3.83 10.31
N GLN A 387 20.88 4.11 10.55
CA GLN A 387 21.66 3.44 11.60
C GLN A 387 22.70 4.44 12.13
N THR A 388 22.60 4.82 13.40
CA THR A 388 23.61 5.67 14.04
C THR A 388 24.80 4.81 14.49
N GLY A 389 25.97 5.42 14.73
CA GLY A 389 27.13 4.69 15.24
C GLY A 389 27.65 3.56 14.33
N GLN A 390 27.48 3.70 13.01
CA GLN A 390 27.99 2.72 12.04
C GLN A 390 29.51 2.60 12.15
N THR A 391 30.03 1.39 11.96
CA THR A 391 31.47 1.18 11.80
C THR A 391 31.84 1.52 10.35
N PRO A 392 32.71 2.53 10.11
CA PRO A 392 33.14 2.86 8.76
C PRO A 392 33.84 1.67 8.09
N PHE A 393 33.62 1.50 6.79
CA PHE A 393 34.37 0.52 6.00
C PHE A 393 35.84 0.96 5.90
N THR A 394 36.77 0.05 6.15
CA THR A 394 38.21 0.32 6.02
C THR A 394 38.69 -0.12 4.65
N TRP A 395 38.99 0.84 3.77
CA TRP A 395 39.60 0.60 2.47
C TRP A 395 41.08 0.25 2.63
N VAL A 396 41.54 -0.82 1.97
CA VAL A 396 42.93 -1.27 2.08
C VAL A 396 43.72 -0.90 0.82
N TYR A 397 43.10 -0.96 -0.35
CA TYR A 397 43.79 -0.82 -1.64
C TYR A 397 43.33 0.43 -2.41
N SER A 398 42.04 0.77 -2.33
CA SER A 398 41.43 1.88 -3.09
C SER A 398 42.11 3.23 -2.91
N ASP A 399 42.58 3.56 -1.70
CA ASP A 399 43.20 4.88 -1.45
C ASP A 399 44.59 5.04 -2.13
N THR A 400 45.20 3.95 -2.59
CA THR A 400 46.48 3.94 -3.32
C THR A 400 46.35 3.45 -4.76
N PHE A 401 45.12 3.22 -5.21
CA PHE A 401 44.84 2.67 -6.53
C PHE A 401 45.29 3.65 -7.63
N THR A 402 45.99 3.11 -8.63
CA THR A 402 46.34 3.85 -9.84
C THR A 402 45.48 3.36 -10.98
N HIS A 403 44.64 4.24 -11.50
CA HIS A 403 43.78 3.96 -12.63
C HIS A 403 44.58 3.55 -13.87
N PRO A 404 44.09 2.59 -14.67
CA PRO A 404 44.61 2.36 -16.02
C PRO A 404 44.50 3.63 -16.87
N GLU A 405 45.45 3.80 -17.79
CA GLU A 405 45.42 4.87 -18.77
C GLU A 405 44.16 4.75 -19.65
N LYS A 406 43.45 5.87 -19.88
CA LYS A 406 42.16 5.87 -20.61
C LYS A 406 42.23 5.20 -21.99
N LYS A 407 43.37 5.30 -22.68
CA LYS A 407 43.62 4.71 -24.00
C LYS A 407 43.85 3.19 -23.98
N ASP A 408 44.14 2.63 -22.80
CA ASP A 408 44.51 1.24 -22.60
C ASP A 408 43.40 0.44 -21.90
N LEU A 409 42.20 1.02 -21.73
CA LEU A 409 41.06 0.37 -21.10
C LEU A 409 40.55 -0.82 -21.93
N ILE A 410 40.49 -1.98 -21.29
CA ILE A 410 39.85 -3.20 -21.76
C ILE A 410 38.73 -3.50 -20.77
N ILE A 411 37.51 -3.11 -21.16
CA ILE A 411 36.34 -3.09 -20.28
C ILE A 411 35.55 -4.39 -20.46
N TYR A 412 35.19 -5.01 -19.33
CA TYR A 412 34.23 -6.11 -19.28
C TYR A 412 32.88 -5.60 -18.76
N GLU A 413 31.88 -5.47 -19.63
CA GLU A 413 30.50 -5.15 -19.23
C GLU A 413 29.84 -6.38 -18.61
N MET A 414 29.18 -6.20 -17.47
CA MET A 414 28.61 -7.30 -16.70
C MET A 414 27.32 -6.92 -15.99
N LEU A 415 26.29 -7.75 -16.22
CA LEU A 415 25.15 -7.87 -15.34
C LEU A 415 25.42 -8.95 -14.28
N VAL A 416 25.46 -8.57 -13.00
CA VAL A 416 25.78 -9.48 -11.89
C VAL A 416 24.90 -10.73 -11.90
N ARG A 417 23.59 -10.55 -12.15
CA ARG A 417 22.62 -11.64 -12.21
C ARG A 417 22.92 -12.65 -13.33
N ASP A 418 23.19 -12.17 -14.54
CA ASP A 418 23.37 -13.07 -15.68
C ASP A 418 24.76 -13.73 -15.68
N PHE A 419 25.73 -13.11 -15.00
CA PHE A 419 27.08 -13.65 -14.86
C PHE A 419 27.20 -14.77 -13.82
N LEU A 420 26.45 -14.70 -12.70
CA LEU A 420 26.59 -15.63 -11.57
C LEU A 420 25.26 -16.25 -11.19
N ALA A 421 25.13 -17.57 -11.19
CA ALA A 421 23.89 -18.24 -10.78
C ALA A 421 23.40 -17.88 -9.34
N LYS A 422 24.27 -17.36 -8.47
CA LYS A 422 23.91 -16.90 -7.12
C LYS A 422 23.44 -15.45 -7.05
N HIS A 423 23.71 -14.64 -8.07
CA HIS A 423 23.34 -13.22 -8.11
C HIS A 423 23.82 -12.42 -6.89
N ASP A 424 25.07 -12.57 -6.45
CA ASP A 424 25.58 -11.87 -5.26
C ASP A 424 27.00 -11.30 -5.41
N PHE A 425 27.29 -10.22 -4.69
CA PHE A 425 28.59 -9.54 -4.74
C PHE A 425 29.72 -10.35 -4.08
N THR A 426 29.42 -11.23 -3.13
CA THR A 426 30.44 -12.05 -2.45
C THR A 426 31.10 -13.01 -3.43
N THR A 427 30.27 -13.74 -4.16
CA THR A 427 30.65 -14.69 -5.20
C THR A 427 31.30 -13.96 -6.37
N LEU A 428 30.82 -12.76 -6.70
CA LEU A 428 31.44 -11.94 -7.75
C LEU A 428 32.90 -11.59 -7.43
N LYS A 429 33.18 -11.18 -6.20
CA LYS A 429 34.54 -10.94 -5.73
C LYS A 429 35.42 -12.20 -5.88
N ASP A 430 34.87 -13.38 -5.63
CA ASP A 430 35.61 -14.64 -5.74
C ASP A 430 35.93 -15.03 -7.19
N THR A 431 35.30 -14.38 -8.18
CA THR A 431 35.64 -14.58 -9.61
C THR A 431 36.76 -13.68 -10.14
N LEU A 432 37.35 -12.81 -9.33
CA LEU A 432 38.32 -11.82 -9.83
C LEU A 432 39.57 -12.40 -10.52
N ASP A 433 39.96 -13.63 -10.17
CA ASP A 433 41.06 -14.34 -10.83
C ASP A 433 40.73 -14.68 -12.31
N TYR A 434 39.44 -14.85 -12.65
CA TYR A 434 39.01 -15.01 -14.03
C TYR A 434 39.26 -13.74 -14.85
N PHE A 435 38.92 -12.57 -14.30
CA PHE A 435 39.10 -11.27 -14.97
C PHE A 435 40.57 -10.92 -15.16
N GLU A 436 41.39 -11.14 -14.12
CA GLU A 436 42.85 -10.97 -14.22
C GLU A 436 43.46 -11.88 -15.30
N LYS A 437 43.05 -13.15 -15.35
CA LYS A 437 43.51 -14.09 -16.39
C LYS A 437 43.02 -13.71 -17.79
N LEU A 438 41.81 -13.17 -17.91
CA LEU A 438 41.27 -12.68 -19.17
C LEU A 438 42.04 -11.45 -19.68
N GLY A 439 42.69 -10.72 -18.78
CA GLY A 439 43.49 -9.54 -19.10
C GLY A 439 42.68 -8.25 -19.16
N VAL A 440 41.50 -8.21 -18.52
CA VAL A 440 40.71 -6.98 -18.42
C VAL A 440 41.26 -6.11 -17.30
N ASN A 441 41.24 -4.80 -17.49
CA ASN A 441 41.71 -3.82 -16.51
C ASN A 441 40.59 -2.86 -16.06
N ALA A 442 39.37 -3.07 -16.55
CA ALA A 442 38.18 -2.41 -16.05
C ALA A 442 36.98 -3.35 -16.12
N ILE A 443 36.10 -3.26 -15.12
CA ILE A 443 34.79 -3.92 -15.09
C ILE A 443 33.74 -2.83 -15.12
N GLU A 444 32.82 -2.89 -16.09
CA GLU A 444 31.62 -2.07 -16.10
C GLU A 444 30.46 -2.87 -15.51
N LEU A 445 30.00 -2.46 -14.33
CA LEU A 445 28.79 -3.00 -13.73
C LEU A 445 27.59 -2.32 -14.36
N MET A 446 26.70 -3.10 -14.99
CA MET A 446 25.34 -2.66 -15.31
C MET A 446 24.63 -2.17 -14.04
N PRO A 447 23.52 -1.40 -14.13
CA PRO A 447 23.03 -0.62 -13.00
C PRO A 447 22.76 -1.46 -11.75
N ILE A 448 23.41 -1.07 -10.65
CA ILE A 448 23.37 -1.75 -9.34
C ILE A 448 22.73 -0.91 -8.24
N SER A 449 22.29 0.32 -8.54
CA SER A 449 21.44 1.06 -7.61
C SER A 449 20.07 0.40 -7.54
N GLU A 450 19.43 0.45 -6.37
CA GLU A 450 18.10 -0.09 -6.14
C GLU A 450 17.09 0.33 -7.21
N PHE A 451 16.39 -0.65 -7.76
CA PHE A 451 15.43 -0.51 -8.85
C PHE A 451 14.10 -1.19 -8.50
N GLU A 452 13.05 -0.94 -9.30
CA GLU A 452 11.76 -1.56 -9.00
C GLU A 452 11.77 -3.08 -9.27
N GLY A 453 11.46 -3.86 -8.24
CA GLY A 453 11.49 -5.31 -8.26
C GLY A 453 12.90 -5.88 -8.12
N ASN A 454 13.02 -7.16 -7.80
CA ASN A 454 14.34 -7.80 -7.58
C ASN A 454 14.99 -8.38 -8.84
N SER A 455 14.35 -8.27 -10.01
CA SER A 455 14.82 -8.95 -11.22
C SER A 455 14.53 -8.15 -12.48
N SER A 456 15.40 -7.19 -12.77
CA SER A 456 15.45 -6.46 -14.04
C SER A 456 16.91 -6.36 -14.53
N TRP A 457 17.19 -5.53 -15.54
CA TRP A 457 18.57 -5.15 -15.91
C TRP A 457 19.05 -3.88 -15.18
N GLY A 458 18.29 -3.37 -14.21
CA GLY A 458 18.61 -2.20 -13.40
C GLY A 458 18.23 -0.83 -13.99
N TYR A 459 17.79 -0.77 -15.25
CA TYR A 459 17.38 0.48 -15.92
C TYR A 459 16.02 1.05 -15.48
N ASN A 460 15.45 0.57 -14.37
CA ASN A 460 14.24 1.11 -13.77
C ASN A 460 14.51 1.59 -12.33
N PRO A 461 15.45 2.54 -12.13
CA PRO A 461 15.94 2.94 -10.82
C PRO A 461 14.84 3.59 -9.97
N SER A 462 14.88 3.32 -8.67
CA SER A 462 13.98 3.89 -7.66
C SER A 462 14.75 4.63 -6.55
N PHE A 463 15.91 4.13 -6.10
CA PHE A 463 16.75 4.77 -5.09
C PHE A 463 18.23 4.82 -5.48
N TYR A 464 18.69 6.01 -5.85
CA TYR A 464 20.01 6.24 -6.45
C TYR A 464 21.19 6.13 -5.50
N PHE A 465 20.95 6.17 -4.19
CA PHE A 465 21.99 6.08 -3.15
C PHE A 465 22.07 4.67 -2.52
N ALA A 466 21.08 3.81 -2.79
CA ALA A 466 21.05 2.47 -2.25
C ALA A 466 21.63 1.49 -3.27
N PRO A 467 22.67 0.69 -2.95
CA PRO A 467 22.96 -0.50 -3.73
C PRO A 467 21.80 -1.48 -3.59
N ASP A 468 21.47 -2.16 -4.68
CA ASP A 468 20.37 -3.11 -4.69
C ASP A 468 20.68 -4.28 -3.74
N LYS A 469 19.85 -4.38 -2.70
CA LYS A 469 19.93 -5.40 -1.65
C LYS A 469 19.74 -6.82 -2.18
N TYR A 470 19.18 -7.01 -3.37
CA TYR A 470 19.12 -8.32 -4.03
C TYR A 470 20.50 -8.94 -4.22
N TYR A 471 21.54 -8.12 -4.44
CA TYR A 471 22.92 -8.58 -4.64
C TYR A 471 23.73 -8.69 -3.33
N GLY A 472 23.17 -8.25 -2.21
CA GLY A 472 23.74 -8.37 -0.85
C GLY A 472 23.99 -7.02 -0.14
N PRO A 473 24.61 -7.06 1.06
CA PRO A 473 24.86 -5.86 1.85
C PRO A 473 25.84 -4.88 1.19
N LYS A 474 25.67 -3.57 1.47
CA LYS A 474 26.51 -2.49 0.92
C LYS A 474 28.02 -2.71 1.07
N ASN A 475 28.46 -3.26 2.20
CA ASN A 475 29.88 -3.50 2.44
C ASN A 475 30.45 -4.64 1.60
N THR A 476 29.63 -5.56 1.10
CA THR A 476 30.07 -6.61 0.18
C THR A 476 30.44 -6.01 -1.19
N LEU A 477 29.68 -5.03 -1.67
CA LEU A 477 30.04 -4.27 -2.87
C LEU A 477 31.35 -3.50 -2.67
N LYS A 478 31.54 -2.86 -1.51
CA LYS A 478 32.82 -2.18 -1.19
C LYS A 478 34.01 -3.13 -1.18
N GLN A 479 33.85 -4.33 -0.61
CA GLN A 479 34.88 -5.38 -0.65
C GLN A 479 35.20 -5.82 -2.08
N PHE A 480 34.19 -5.95 -2.96
CA PHE A 480 34.41 -6.24 -4.37
C PHE A 480 35.27 -5.15 -5.03
N VAL A 481 34.90 -3.88 -4.85
CA VAL A 481 35.64 -2.74 -5.43
C VAL A 481 37.08 -2.68 -4.91
N ASP A 482 37.29 -2.80 -3.59
CA ASP A 482 38.64 -2.75 -3.01
C ASP A 482 39.54 -3.88 -3.55
N GLU A 483 38.94 -5.06 -3.77
CA GLU A 483 39.65 -6.24 -4.27
C GLU A 483 39.89 -6.19 -5.80
N CYS A 484 39.07 -5.45 -6.57
CA CYS A 484 39.36 -5.04 -7.94
C CYS A 484 40.58 -4.12 -7.98
N HIS A 485 40.60 -3.08 -7.14
CA HIS A 485 41.70 -2.12 -7.07
C HIS A 485 43.02 -2.78 -6.69
N ARG A 486 42.99 -3.77 -5.80
CA ARG A 486 44.17 -4.60 -5.47
C ARG A 486 44.80 -5.26 -6.71
N ARG A 487 43.99 -5.59 -7.73
CA ARG A 487 44.40 -6.24 -8.98
C ARG A 487 44.66 -5.28 -10.12
N GLY A 488 44.62 -3.96 -9.89
CA GLY A 488 44.78 -3.00 -10.98
C GLY A 488 43.54 -2.87 -11.87
N ILE A 489 42.36 -3.32 -11.41
CA ILE A 489 41.11 -3.32 -12.18
C ILE A 489 40.24 -2.16 -11.71
N ALA A 490 39.92 -1.24 -12.63
CA ALA A 490 38.96 -0.17 -12.36
C ALA A 490 37.51 -0.68 -12.37
N VAL A 491 36.63 -0.06 -11.59
CA VAL A 491 35.19 -0.34 -11.55
C VAL A 491 34.42 0.87 -12.07
N ILE A 492 33.74 0.66 -13.20
CA ILE A 492 32.85 1.63 -13.84
C ILE A 492 31.42 1.25 -13.49
N MET A 493 30.58 2.21 -13.13
CA MET A 493 29.16 1.99 -12.88
C MET A 493 28.33 2.53 -14.04
N ASP A 494 27.41 1.72 -14.55
CA ASP A 494 26.37 2.21 -15.44
C ASP A 494 25.31 3.00 -14.65
N MET A 495 25.11 4.24 -15.06
CA MET A 495 24.40 5.27 -14.30
C MET A 495 23.21 5.81 -15.10
N VAL A 496 22.00 5.54 -14.58
CA VAL A 496 20.73 5.80 -15.26
C VAL A 496 20.10 7.07 -14.71
N LEU A 497 20.59 8.24 -15.13
CA LEU A 497 20.11 9.54 -14.63
C LEU A 497 19.20 10.30 -15.61
N ASN A 498 18.85 9.69 -16.74
CA ASN A 498 17.89 10.28 -17.68
C ASN A 498 16.44 10.21 -17.19
N HIS A 499 16.11 9.24 -16.32
CA HIS A 499 14.74 9.00 -15.85
C HIS A 499 14.69 8.26 -14.52
N ALA A 500 13.53 8.26 -13.85
CA ALA A 500 13.23 7.43 -12.67
C ALA A 500 11.86 6.75 -12.79
N TYR A 501 11.60 5.73 -11.98
CA TYR A 501 10.29 5.04 -11.95
C TYR A 501 9.43 5.42 -10.73
N GLY A 502 8.21 4.89 -10.65
CA GLY A 502 7.13 5.34 -9.76
C GLY A 502 7.40 5.18 -8.27
N GLN A 503 8.26 4.24 -7.87
CA GLN A 503 8.71 4.07 -6.48
C GLN A 503 9.66 5.18 -6.04
N CYS A 504 10.27 5.92 -6.97
CA CYS A 504 11.22 6.98 -6.64
C CYS A 504 10.56 8.08 -5.79
N PRO A 505 11.08 8.39 -4.58
CA PRO A 505 10.53 9.43 -3.72
C PRO A 505 10.32 10.79 -4.39
N LEU A 506 11.24 11.16 -5.29
CA LEU A 506 11.20 12.43 -6.00
C LEU A 506 10.01 12.53 -6.99
N VAL A 507 9.56 11.40 -7.52
CA VAL A 507 8.35 11.30 -8.35
C VAL A 507 7.12 11.35 -7.46
N ARG A 508 7.08 10.50 -6.43
CA ARG A 508 5.93 10.32 -5.53
C ARG A 508 5.54 11.59 -4.77
N LEU A 509 6.53 12.38 -4.36
CA LEU A 509 6.29 13.63 -3.65
C LEU A 509 5.43 14.60 -4.47
N TYR A 510 5.47 14.54 -5.80
CA TYR A 510 4.72 15.45 -6.68
C TYR A 510 4.10 14.66 -7.83
N TRP A 511 3.05 13.92 -7.51
CA TRP A 511 2.33 13.08 -8.45
C TRP A 511 0.99 13.71 -8.86
N ASP A 512 0.71 13.74 -10.16
CA ASP A 512 -0.58 14.11 -10.73
C ASP A 512 -1.35 12.83 -11.06
N GLU A 513 -2.14 12.37 -10.09
CA GLU A 513 -2.91 11.13 -10.18
C GLU A 513 -3.88 11.13 -11.36
N GLN A 514 -4.47 12.29 -11.70
CA GLN A 514 -5.44 12.40 -12.78
C GLN A 514 -4.85 12.06 -14.15
N ASN A 515 -3.56 12.32 -14.35
CA ASN A 515 -2.88 12.12 -15.62
C ASN A 515 -1.74 11.08 -15.55
N SER A 516 -1.57 10.43 -14.39
CA SER A 516 -0.54 9.42 -14.13
C SER A 516 0.87 9.89 -14.52
N ARG A 517 1.28 11.06 -14.04
CA ARG A 517 2.58 11.69 -14.37
C ARG A 517 3.08 12.59 -13.23
N PRO A 518 4.35 13.03 -13.26
CA PRO A 518 4.82 14.07 -12.36
C PRO A 518 3.97 15.34 -12.48
N ALA A 519 3.64 15.95 -11.35
CA ALA A 519 2.88 17.18 -11.32
C ALA A 519 3.67 18.35 -11.93
N ALA A 520 2.96 19.37 -12.43
CA ALA A 520 3.59 20.54 -13.07
C ALA A 520 4.55 21.32 -12.15
N ASN A 521 4.38 21.19 -10.83
CA ASN A 521 5.24 21.80 -9.81
C ASN A 521 6.29 20.83 -9.25
N ASN A 522 6.53 19.66 -9.88
CA ASN A 522 7.62 18.78 -9.48
C ASN A 522 8.96 19.49 -9.72
N PRO A 523 9.83 19.65 -8.71
CA PRO A 523 11.06 20.41 -8.86
C PRO A 523 12.13 19.64 -9.65
N TRP A 524 12.01 18.32 -9.82
CA TRP A 524 13.03 17.50 -10.49
C TRP A 524 12.66 17.02 -11.89
N PHE A 525 11.38 16.78 -12.15
CA PHE A 525 10.93 16.10 -13.38
C PHE A 525 10.21 17.03 -14.33
N ASN A 526 10.33 16.72 -15.63
CA ASN A 526 9.44 17.27 -16.64
C ASN A 526 8.04 16.64 -16.46
N GLN A 527 6.98 17.44 -16.52
CA GLN A 527 5.61 16.92 -16.46
C GLN A 527 5.31 15.96 -17.63
N VAL A 528 5.86 16.26 -18.80
CA VAL A 528 5.80 15.42 -19.99
C VAL A 528 7.21 15.29 -20.54
N SER A 529 7.65 14.06 -20.84
CA SER A 529 8.98 13.84 -21.39
C SER A 529 9.12 14.59 -22.73
N PRO A 530 10.23 15.31 -22.93
CA PRO A 530 10.57 15.93 -24.21
C PRO A 530 10.97 14.89 -25.27
N ASN A 531 11.09 13.61 -24.93
CA ASN A 531 11.50 12.55 -25.85
C ASN A 531 10.27 11.77 -26.40
N PRO A 532 9.60 12.19 -27.49
CA PRO A 532 8.36 11.56 -27.97
C PRO A 532 8.53 10.16 -28.58
N VAL A 533 9.76 9.74 -28.90
CA VAL A 533 10.03 8.46 -29.56
C VAL A 533 10.51 7.40 -28.57
N PHE A 534 11.52 7.74 -27.78
CA PHE A 534 12.12 6.86 -26.77
C PHE A 534 12.09 7.57 -25.43
N SER A 535 11.13 7.20 -24.60
CA SER A 535 10.98 7.69 -23.23
C SER A 535 10.79 6.48 -22.32
N PHE A 536 11.51 6.48 -21.21
CA PHE A 536 11.49 5.43 -20.20
C PHE A 536 11.16 6.08 -18.87
N GLY A 537 10.26 5.49 -18.09
CA GLY A 537 9.81 6.06 -16.81
C GLY A 537 9.45 7.56 -16.89
N PHE A 538 9.85 8.29 -15.86
CA PHE A 538 9.64 9.73 -15.71
C PHE A 538 10.93 10.51 -15.93
N ASP A 539 10.84 11.52 -16.78
CA ASP A 539 11.98 12.23 -17.36
C ASP A 539 12.50 13.35 -16.44
N PHE A 540 13.78 13.29 -16.08
CA PHE A 540 14.40 14.33 -15.26
C PHE A 540 14.58 15.63 -16.04
N ASN A 541 14.14 16.74 -15.46
CA ASN A 541 14.44 18.07 -15.94
C ASN A 541 15.88 18.47 -15.55
N HIS A 542 16.84 18.18 -16.41
CA HIS A 542 18.26 18.43 -16.16
C HIS A 542 18.68 19.92 -16.13
N GLN A 543 17.78 20.82 -16.50
CA GLN A 543 17.97 22.26 -16.33
C GLN A 543 17.53 22.76 -14.94
N SER A 544 16.75 21.97 -14.21
CA SER A 544 16.34 22.31 -12.85
C SER A 544 17.56 22.32 -11.91
N PRO A 545 17.75 23.38 -11.11
CA PRO A 545 18.76 23.39 -10.05
C PRO A 545 18.60 22.23 -9.06
N ALA A 546 17.37 21.81 -8.76
CA ALA A 546 17.11 20.69 -7.86
C ALA A 546 17.60 19.36 -8.45
N THR A 547 17.38 19.14 -9.75
CA THR A 547 17.91 17.97 -10.48
C THR A 547 19.42 18.00 -10.57
N GLN A 548 20.01 19.15 -10.88
CA GLN A 548 21.47 19.29 -10.92
C GLN A 548 22.10 18.96 -9.56
N ALA A 549 21.56 19.51 -8.47
CA ALA A 549 22.04 19.22 -7.12
C ALA A 549 21.88 17.73 -6.74
N PHE A 550 20.77 17.11 -7.12
CA PHE A 550 20.53 15.68 -6.89
C PHE A 550 21.51 14.81 -7.67
N VAL A 551 21.61 15.01 -8.99
CA VAL A 551 22.50 14.28 -9.91
C VAL A 551 23.97 14.40 -9.48
N ASP A 552 24.41 15.62 -9.14
CA ASP A 552 25.80 15.86 -8.72
C ASP A 552 26.10 15.12 -7.41
N ARG A 553 25.11 15.02 -6.52
CA ARG A 553 25.27 14.31 -5.27
C ARG A 553 25.25 12.79 -5.44
N VAL A 554 24.43 12.25 -6.34
CA VAL A 554 24.45 10.82 -6.71
C VAL A 554 25.83 10.45 -7.24
N ASN A 555 26.33 11.20 -8.22
CA ASN A 555 27.64 10.95 -8.82
C ASN A 555 28.78 11.09 -7.79
N ARG A 556 28.72 12.07 -6.89
CA ARG A 556 29.70 12.20 -5.82
C ARG A 556 29.65 11.02 -4.87
N TYR A 557 28.45 10.60 -4.48
CA TYR A 557 28.25 9.54 -3.49
C TYR A 557 28.91 8.24 -3.89
N TRP A 558 28.68 7.74 -5.10
CA TRP A 558 29.28 6.49 -5.56
C TRP A 558 30.81 6.56 -5.70
N MET A 559 31.37 7.71 -6.12
CA MET A 559 32.83 7.90 -6.17
C MET A 559 33.46 7.98 -4.77
N THR A 560 32.79 8.63 -3.81
CA THR A 560 33.37 8.82 -2.47
C THR A 560 33.11 7.65 -1.53
N GLU A 561 31.89 7.11 -1.53
CA GLU A 561 31.41 6.09 -0.58
C GLU A 561 31.77 4.68 -1.03
N TYR A 562 31.76 4.43 -2.35
CA TYR A 562 32.04 3.11 -2.95
C TYR A 562 33.32 3.08 -3.79
N LYS A 563 34.00 4.20 -3.96
CA LYS A 563 35.24 4.29 -4.76
C LYS A 563 35.04 3.86 -6.22
N ILE A 564 33.87 4.13 -6.78
CA ILE A 564 33.63 3.93 -8.22
C ILE A 564 34.54 4.87 -9.02
N ASP A 565 35.21 4.34 -10.04
CA ASP A 565 36.26 5.03 -10.79
C ASP A 565 35.74 5.85 -11.99
N GLY A 566 34.49 5.60 -12.38
CA GLY A 566 33.86 6.30 -13.48
C GLY A 566 32.46 5.80 -13.78
N TYR A 567 31.83 6.45 -14.75
CA TYR A 567 30.46 6.15 -15.15
C TYR A 567 30.34 5.91 -16.65
N ARG A 568 29.47 4.97 -17.00
CA ARG A 568 28.76 5.01 -18.27
C ARG A 568 27.41 5.67 -18.01
N PHE A 569 27.13 6.82 -18.59
CA PHE A 569 25.78 7.40 -18.52
C PHE A 569 24.91 6.76 -19.59
N ASP A 570 23.96 5.94 -19.18
CA ASP A 570 23.00 5.31 -20.10
C ASP A 570 22.15 6.36 -20.82
N PHE A 571 21.74 6.05 -22.05
CA PHE A 571 20.80 6.83 -22.85
C PHE A 571 21.05 8.35 -22.80
N THR A 572 22.27 8.78 -23.12
CA THR A 572 22.66 10.21 -23.15
C THR A 572 21.70 11.10 -23.97
N LYS A 573 20.95 10.52 -24.92
CA LYS A 573 19.90 11.23 -25.67
C LYS A 573 18.82 11.83 -24.77
N GLY A 574 18.48 11.17 -23.66
CA GLY A 574 17.46 11.60 -22.71
C GLY A 574 17.88 12.74 -21.79
N PHE A 575 19.15 13.16 -21.79
CA PHE A 575 19.63 14.30 -21.02
C PHE A 575 19.35 15.63 -21.73
N THR A 576 18.12 15.78 -22.25
CA THR A 576 17.68 16.95 -23.00
C THR A 576 16.32 17.41 -22.51
N ASN A 577 16.09 18.72 -22.59
CA ASN A 577 14.76 19.33 -22.49
C ASN A 577 14.24 19.81 -23.86
N THR A 578 14.97 19.54 -24.93
CA THR A 578 14.59 19.89 -26.31
C THR A 578 13.71 18.78 -26.88
N PRO A 579 12.47 19.08 -27.31
CA PRO A 579 11.60 18.05 -27.86
C PRO A 579 12.19 17.39 -29.12
N GLY A 580 12.26 16.06 -29.15
CA GLY A 580 12.74 15.31 -30.32
C GLY A 580 13.25 13.90 -30.03
N ASP A 581 13.80 13.24 -31.05
CA ASP A 581 14.36 11.88 -30.96
C ASP A 581 15.84 11.84 -30.51
N GLY A 582 16.41 13.01 -30.21
CA GLY A 582 17.79 13.18 -29.77
C GLY A 582 18.85 12.96 -30.85
N TRP A 583 18.50 12.80 -32.14
CA TRP A 583 19.49 12.64 -33.23
C TRP A 583 20.13 13.96 -33.66
N ALA A 584 19.38 15.07 -33.57
CA ALA A 584 19.88 16.38 -33.96
C ALA A 584 20.99 16.88 -33.01
N TYR A 585 21.81 17.81 -33.52
CA TYR A 585 22.72 18.56 -32.67
C TYR A 585 21.92 19.38 -31.66
N ASP A 586 22.23 19.20 -30.38
CA ASP A 586 21.56 19.86 -29.26
C ASP A 586 22.62 20.52 -28.35
N PRO A 587 22.78 21.85 -28.43
CA PRO A 587 23.76 22.55 -27.60
C PRO A 587 23.40 22.51 -26.10
N GLN A 588 22.12 22.39 -25.74
CA GLN A 588 21.69 22.33 -24.34
C GLN A 588 22.06 20.98 -23.72
N ARG A 589 21.78 19.87 -24.41
CA ARG A 589 22.22 18.54 -23.99
C ARG A 589 23.74 18.46 -23.82
N ILE A 590 24.50 19.01 -24.77
CA ILE A 590 25.97 19.05 -24.69
C ILE A 590 26.41 19.85 -23.44
N ALA A 591 25.78 20.98 -23.15
CA ALA A 591 26.09 21.78 -21.97
C ALA A 591 25.77 21.03 -20.66
N ILE A 592 24.63 20.33 -20.60
CA ILE A 592 24.24 19.50 -19.45
C ILE A 592 25.26 18.39 -19.20
N LEU A 593 25.63 17.64 -20.24
CA LEU A 593 26.60 16.54 -20.13
C LEU A 593 27.99 17.05 -19.74
N LYS A 594 28.45 18.17 -20.31
CA LYS A 594 29.72 18.80 -19.92
C LYS A 594 29.72 19.25 -18.46
N ARG A 595 28.64 19.90 -18.02
CA ARG A 595 28.46 20.31 -16.62
C ARG A 595 28.56 19.10 -15.67
N MET A 596 27.87 18.00 -16.00
CA MET A 596 27.96 16.77 -15.23
C MET A 596 29.38 16.19 -15.21
N ALA A 597 30.06 16.15 -16.36
CA ALA A 597 31.44 15.67 -16.45
C ALA A 597 32.40 16.53 -15.61
N ASP A 598 32.28 17.86 -15.68
CA ASP A 598 33.09 18.78 -14.87
C ASP A 598 32.90 18.54 -13.37
N LYS A 599 31.68 18.18 -12.93
CA LYS A 599 31.39 17.83 -11.54
C LYS A 599 31.89 16.46 -11.11
N VAL A 600 32.04 15.52 -12.03
CA VAL A 600 32.66 14.21 -11.78
C VAL A 600 34.19 14.33 -11.70
N TRP A 601 34.78 15.31 -12.39
CA TRP A 601 36.23 15.54 -12.38
C TRP A 601 36.73 16.45 -11.25
N GLU A 602 35.82 17.16 -10.57
CA GLU A 602 36.07 17.94 -9.33
C GLU A 602 36.24 17.00 -8.12
#